data_AF-A0A1I3Y5J0-F1
#
_entry.id   AF-A0A1I3Y5J0-F1
#
_cell.length_a   1.000
_cell.length_b   1.000
_cell.length_c   1.000
_cell.angle_alpha   90.00
_cell.angle_beta   90.00
_cell.angle_gamma   90.00
#
_symmetry.space_group_name_H-M   'P 1'
#
loop_
_entity.id
_entity.type
_entity.pdbx_description
1 polymer ?
#
loop_
_entity_poly.entity_id
_entity_poly.type
_entity_poly.pdbx_seq_one_letter_code
_entity_poly.pdbx_strand_id
1 'polypeptide(L)'
;MSGHTDPVIVHLRDRILDADGGVEEDYNYLVYDFGDDHIARAYLDTPGRVAVMRQGPVPDAVLAYLRLRFDVIDQLGPSGYQTIWTA
;
A
#
# COMPACT_ATOMS: atom_id res chain seq x y z
N MET A 1 -9.09 21.81 7.13
CA MET A 1 -8.04 21.53 6.12
C MET A 1 -8.56 20.41 5.25
N SER A 2 -8.88 20.69 3.98
CA SER A 2 -9.31 19.64 3.04
C SER A 2 -8.07 18.92 2.54
N GLY A 3 -7.73 17.80 3.16
CA GLY A 3 -6.70 16.90 2.62
C GLY A 3 -7.13 16.39 1.25
N HIS A 4 -6.23 16.40 0.28
CA HIS A 4 -6.50 15.83 -1.03
C HIS A 4 -6.77 14.33 -0.88
N THR A 5 -7.95 13.90 -1.31
CA THR A 5 -8.34 12.48 -1.37
C THR A 5 -7.88 11.79 -2.64
N ASP A 6 -7.36 12.55 -3.60
CA ASP A 6 -6.82 12.04 -4.85
C ASP A 6 -5.31 11.82 -4.69
N PRO A 7 -4.84 10.57 -4.64
CA PRO A 7 -3.43 10.29 -4.47
C PRO A 7 -2.66 10.54 -5.77
N VAL A 8 -1.39 10.92 -5.64
CA VAL A 8 -0.44 10.72 -6.73
C VAL A 8 -0.16 9.23 -6.84
N ILE A 9 -0.34 8.66 -8.03
CA ILE A 9 -0.13 7.24 -8.28
C ILE A 9 1.16 7.05 -9.09
N VAL A 10 2.11 6.30 -8.53
CA VAL A 10 3.40 6.02 -9.16
C VAL A 10 3.61 4.51 -9.27
N HIS A 11 4.00 4.03 -10.45
CA HIS A 11 4.42 2.65 -10.64
C HIS A 11 5.92 2.52 -10.33
N LEU A 12 6.25 1.65 -9.39
CA LEU A 12 7.62 1.34 -8.99
C LEU A 12 7.87 -0.17 -9.05
N ARG A 13 9.14 -0.53 -8.86
CA ARG A 13 9.63 -1.89 -8.84
C ARG A 13 10.58 -2.08 -7.66
N ASP A 14 10.49 -3.22 -6.98
CA ASP A 14 11.43 -3.65 -5.95
C ASP A 14 12.17 -4.90 -6.43
N ARG A 15 13.47 -4.97 -6.12
CA ARG A 15 14.28 -6.17 -6.37
C ARG A 15 14.95 -6.57 -5.07
N ILE A 16 14.63 -7.76 -4.60
CA ILE A 16 15.30 -8.36 -3.45
C ILE A 16 16.40 -9.27 -4.00
N LEU A 17 17.61 -9.05 -3.52
CA LEU A 17 18.78 -9.80 -3.93
C LEU A 17 19.09 -10.89 -2.90
N ASP A 18 19.51 -12.05 -3.37
CA ASP A 18 20.06 -13.11 -2.52
C ASP A 18 21.46 -12.73 -1.98
N ALA A 19 22.04 -13.61 -1.17
CA ALA A 19 23.37 -13.42 -0.58
C ALA A 19 24.51 -13.34 -1.61
N ASP A 20 24.29 -13.88 -2.82
CA ASP A 20 25.25 -13.92 -3.92
C ASP A 20 25.06 -12.75 -4.92
N GLY A 21 24.07 -11.89 -4.66
CA GLY A 21 23.72 -10.73 -5.50
C GLY A 21 22.83 -11.06 -6.71
N GLY A 22 22.31 -12.28 -6.80
CA GLY A 22 21.27 -12.66 -7.75
C GLY A 22 19.92 -12.06 -7.37
N VAL A 23 19.02 -11.87 -8.34
CA VAL A 23 17.65 -11.41 -8.05
C VAL A 23 16.84 -12.59 -7.56
N GLU A 24 16.43 -12.56 -6.29
CA GLU A 24 15.57 -13.57 -5.67
C GLU A 24 14.09 -13.23 -5.89
N GLU A 25 13.71 -11.96 -5.70
CA GLU A 25 12.34 -11.50 -5.88
C GLU A 25 12.31 -10.19 -6.69
N ASP A 26 11.28 -10.04 -7.53
CA ASP A 26 11.12 -8.91 -8.43
C ASP A 26 9.65 -8.48 -8.52
N TYR A 27 9.31 -7.45 -7.74
CA TYR A 27 7.93 -7.03 -7.55
C TYR A 27 7.64 -5.73 -8.27
N ASN A 28 6.52 -5.70 -8.98
CA ASN A 28 5.95 -4.45 -9.49
C ASN A 28 4.81 -4.03 -8.56
N TYR A 29 4.77 -2.74 -8.20
CA TYR A 29 3.72 -2.22 -7.34
C TYR A 29 3.37 -0.77 -7.68
N LEU A 30 2.14 -0.40 -7.36
CA LEU A 30 1.66 0.97 -7.41
C LEU A 30 1.77 1.58 -6.01
N VAL A 31 2.29 2.80 -5.94
CA VAL A 31 2.28 3.65 -4.75
C VAL A 31 1.16 4.66 -4.91
N TYR A 32 0.27 4.72 -3.91
CA TYR A 32 -0.74 5.76 -3.75
C TYR A 32 -0.28 6.70 -2.65
N ASP A 33 0.17 7.90 -3.01
CA ASP A 33 0.64 8.92 -2.09
C ASP A 33 -0.44 9.98 -1.87
N PHE A 34 -0.99 10.03 -0.65
CA PHE A 34 -2.02 10.99 -0.24
C PHE A 34 -1.43 12.19 0.55
N GLY A 35 -0.09 12.29 0.66
CA GLY A 35 0.61 13.30 1.47
C GLY A 35 0.68 12.97 2.97
N ASP A 36 1.47 13.74 3.74
CA ASP A 36 1.58 13.66 5.22
C ASP A 36 1.73 12.22 5.77
N ASP A 37 2.63 11.43 5.17
CA ASP A 37 2.94 10.02 5.50
C ASP A 37 1.82 9.00 5.20
N HIS A 38 0.81 9.37 4.43
CA HIS A 38 -0.25 8.47 3.99
C HIS A 38 0.14 7.82 2.66
N ILE A 39 0.90 6.74 2.74
CA ILE A 39 1.31 5.97 1.58
C ILE A 39 0.61 4.61 1.62
N ALA A 40 0.08 4.16 0.48
CA ALA A 40 -0.40 2.79 0.31
C ALA A 40 0.29 2.12 -0.88
N ARG A 41 0.52 0.81 -0.81
CA ARG A 41 1.15 0.01 -1.85
C ARG A 41 0.23 -1.12 -2.30
N ALA A 42 0.03 -1.24 -3.61
CA ALA A 42 -0.67 -2.36 -4.22
C ALA A 42 0.29 -3.11 -5.13
N TYR A 43 0.58 -4.37 -4.81
CA TYR A 43 1.43 -5.21 -5.66
C TYR A 43 0.61 -5.76 -6.83
N LEU A 44 1.20 -5.77 -8.03
CA LEU A 44 0.50 -6.14 -9.25
C LEU A 44 0.22 -7.64 -9.38
N ASP A 45 0.92 -8.47 -8.60
CA ASP A 45 0.76 -9.92 -8.53
C ASP A 45 -0.36 -10.37 -7.58
N THR A 46 -0.81 -9.47 -6.70
CA THR A 46 -1.90 -9.69 -5.74
C THR A 46 -3.02 -8.67 -5.97
N PRO A 47 -3.69 -8.73 -7.13
CA PRO A 47 -4.73 -7.77 -7.49
C PRO A 47 -5.87 -7.78 -6.48
N GLY A 48 -6.49 -6.61 -6.29
CA GLY A 48 -7.56 -6.42 -5.29
C GLY A 48 -7.05 -6.23 -3.86
N ARG A 49 -5.72 -6.24 -3.64
CA ARG A 49 -5.13 -6.02 -2.32
C ARG A 49 -4.28 -4.74 -2.28
N VAL A 50 -4.36 -4.02 -1.16
CA VAL A 50 -3.53 -2.85 -0.89
C VAL A 50 -3.08 -2.83 0.56
N ALA A 51 -1.86 -2.36 0.81
CA ALA A 51 -1.31 -2.20 2.16
C ALA A 51 -1.02 -0.73 2.46
N VAL A 52 -1.57 -0.21 3.56
CA VAL A 52 -1.25 1.13 4.06
C VAL A 52 0.05 1.08 4.86
N MET A 53 1.03 1.86 4.43
CA MET A 53 2.41 1.87 4.93
C MET A 53 2.59 2.78 6.15
N ARG A 54 1.61 2.83 7.06
CA ARG A 54 1.65 3.66 8.28
C ARG A 54 1.20 2.88 9.50
N GLN A 55 1.77 3.24 10.64
CA GLN A 55 1.25 2.85 11.95
C GLN A 55 0.25 3.89 12.48
N GLY A 56 -0.80 3.43 13.17
CA GLY A 56 -1.84 4.29 13.75
C GLY A 56 -3.06 4.47 12.85
N PRO A 57 -4.05 5.29 13.24
CA PRO A 57 -5.32 5.39 12.52
C PRO A 57 -5.15 5.82 11.05
N VAL A 58 -5.83 5.13 10.14
CA VAL A 58 -5.95 5.55 8.73
C VAL A 58 -7.10 6.56 8.63
N PRO A 59 -6.90 7.76 8.04
CA PRO A 59 -8.00 8.71 7.88
C PRO A 59 -9.16 8.12 7.08
N ASP A 60 -10.40 8.39 7.51
CA ASP A 60 -11.61 7.83 6.89
C ASP A 60 -11.70 8.12 5.39
N ALA A 61 -11.25 9.31 4.96
CA ALA A 61 -11.28 9.71 3.56
C ALA A 61 -10.33 8.87 2.69
N VAL A 62 -9.14 8.52 3.20
CA VAL A 62 -8.20 7.62 2.54
C VAL A 62 -8.79 6.21 2.49
N LEU A 63 -9.34 5.73 3.61
CA LEU A 63 -9.94 4.40 3.68
C LEU A 63 -11.14 4.26 2.72
N ALA A 64 -11.98 5.29 2.62
CA ALA A 64 -13.08 5.34 1.66
C ALA A 64 -12.59 5.27 0.22
N TYR A 65 -11.51 5.99 -0.13
CA TYR A 65 -10.91 5.91 -1.46
C TYR A 65 -10.44 4.49 -1.81
N LEU A 66 -9.77 3.82 -0.86
CA LEU A 66 -9.22 2.47 -1.05
C LEU A 66 -10.32 1.41 -1.16
N ARG A 67 -11.37 1.49 -0.34
CA ARG A 67 -12.51 0.54 -0.36
C ARG A 67 -13.28 0.51 -1.67
N LEU A 68 -13.20 1.57 -2.47
CA LEU A 68 -13.82 1.61 -3.80
C LEU A 68 -13.02 0.83 -4.85
N ARG A 69 -11.79 0.39 -4.55
CA ARG A 69 -10.83 -0.13 -5.54
C ARG A 69 -10.22 -1.48 -5.18
N PHE A 70 -10.19 -1.82 -3.90
CA PHE A 70 -9.57 -3.02 -3.38
C PHE A 70 -10.61 -3.80 -2.58
N ASP A 71 -10.45 -5.12 -2.53
CA ASP A 71 -11.28 -6.06 -1.77
C ASP A 71 -10.68 -6.34 -0.39
N VAL A 72 -9.36 -6.16 -0.25
CA VAL A 72 -8.62 -6.35 0.99
C VAL A 72 -7.70 -5.16 1.24
N ILE A 73 -7.78 -4.59 2.43
CA ILE A 73 -6.89 -3.52 2.89
C ILE A 73 -6.14 -4.01 4.11
N ASP A 74 -4.82 -4.10 3.99
CA ASP A 74 -3.91 -4.32 5.10
C ASP A 74 -3.30 -3.01 5.59
N GLN A 75 -2.76 -3.05 6.79
CA GLN A 75 -2.02 -1.95 7.38
C GLN A 75 -0.72 -2.45 8.01
N LEU A 76 0.36 -1.71 7.82
CA LEU A 76 1.62 -1.94 8.51
C LEU A 76 1.48 -1.65 10.01
N GLY A 77 1.43 -2.69 10.83
CA GLY A 77 1.44 -2.61 12.28
C GLY A 77 2.81 -2.92 12.91
N PRO A 78 2.89 -2.97 14.25
CA PRO A 78 4.13 -3.25 14.99
C PRO A 78 4.70 -4.65 14.72
N SER A 79 3.84 -5.60 14.36
CA SER A 79 4.20 -7.00 14.09
C SER A 79 4.15 -7.35 12.60
N GLY A 80 4.19 -6.36 11.72
CA GLY A 80 4.00 -6.53 10.27
C GLY A 80 2.59 -6.17 9.81
N TYR A 81 2.22 -6.64 8.62
CA TYR A 81 0.92 -6.32 8.02
C TYR A 81 -0.25 -7.01 8.73
N GLN A 82 -1.34 -6.27 8.91
CA GLN A 82 -2.59 -6.76 9.49
C GLN A 82 -3.77 -6.33 8.61
N THR A 83 -4.70 -7.24 8.33
CA THR A 83 -5.91 -6.93 7.56
C THR A 83 -6.86 -6.09 8.40
N ILE A 84 -7.18 -4.89 7.92
CA ILE A 84 -8.07 -3.93 8.60
C ILE A 84 -9.44 -3.82 7.91
N TRP A 85 -9.58 -4.37 6.70
CA TRP A 85 -10.86 -4.41 6.00
C TRP A 85 -10.88 -5.49 4.91
N THR A 86 -12.07 -6.10 4.73
CA THR A 86 -12.41 -7.03 3.64
C THR A 86 -13.87 -6.76 3.21
N ALA A 87 -14.14 -6.81 1.90
CA ALA A 87 -15.48 -6.61 1.31
C ALA A 87 -16.47 -7.74 1.61
#